data_AF-A0A3B8PR55-F1
#
_entry.id   AF-A0A3B8PR55-F1
#
_cell.length_a   1.000
_cell.length_b   1.000
_cell.length_c   1.000
_cell.angle_alpha   90.00
_cell.angle_beta   90.00
_cell.angle_gamma   90.00
#
_symmetry.space_group_name_H-M   'P 1'
#
loop_
_entity.id
_entity.type
_entity.pdbx_description
1 polymer ?
#
loop_
_entity_poly.entity_id
_entity_poly.type
_entity_poly.pdbx_seq_one_letter_code
_entity_poly.pdbx_strand_id
1 'polypeptide(L)'
;MSEFSKSRIIYNLERTRVLSLQMIERVPHDQWFEMPTGVTHVAWHVGHMAIAGYFLGLLLVRGAHDGDEELIPGEYRDLFGYGSQVSGAAADYPSPPDLLSVLASVHEQTLTETRAMPDEVLDESVVFDDPQFDHHPIFDLKGGSLEWLAFHEHIHIGSIGLLRRELGAAPVEYLEESRAGTKFV
;
A
#
# COMPACT_ATOMS: atom_id res chain seq x y z
N MET A 1 22.19 -0.06 19.81
CA MET A 1 20.73 0.14 19.90
C MET A 1 20.29 0.42 18.48
N SER A 2 19.30 -0.32 17.98
CA SER A 2 18.77 -0.10 16.62
C SER A 2 18.29 1.35 16.49
N GLU A 3 18.47 1.94 15.30
CA GLU A 3 17.86 3.22 14.98
C GLU A 3 16.34 3.10 14.74
N PHE A 4 15.87 1.87 14.49
CA PHE A 4 14.48 1.55 14.24
C PHE A 4 13.75 1.12 15.52
N SER A 5 12.47 1.48 15.60
CA SER A 5 11.58 1.00 16.65
C SER A 5 10.50 0.12 16.04
N LYS A 6 10.62 -1.20 16.22
CA LYS A 6 9.66 -2.19 15.68
C LYS A 6 8.21 -1.86 16.04
N SER A 7 7.98 -1.47 17.30
CA SER A 7 6.66 -1.09 17.79
C SER A 7 6.12 0.18 17.13
N ARG A 8 6.98 1.15 16.76
CA ARG A 8 6.57 2.33 16.00
C ARG A 8 6.32 2.05 14.54
N ILE A 9 7.12 1.20 13.92
CA ILE A 9 6.89 0.70 12.56
C ILE A 9 5.52 0.04 12.47
N ILE A 10 5.24 -0.95 13.32
CA ILE A 10 3.95 -1.66 13.35
C ILE A 10 2.80 -0.68 13.58
N TYR A 11 2.92 0.20 14.57
CA TYR A 11 1.90 1.22 14.85
C TYR A 11 1.62 2.11 13.64
N ASN A 12 2.66 2.55 12.92
CA ASN A 12 2.50 3.38 11.74
C ASN A 12 1.86 2.62 10.57
N LEU A 13 2.26 1.37 10.33
CA LEU A 13 1.64 0.52 9.31
C LEU A 13 0.14 0.34 9.58
N GLU A 14 -0.24 0.00 10.82
CA GLU A 14 -1.64 -0.17 11.22
C GLU A 14 -2.44 1.12 11.05
N ARG A 15 -1.94 2.24 11.58
CA ARG A 15 -2.68 3.53 11.53
C ARG A 15 -2.79 4.08 10.12
N THR A 16 -1.78 3.86 9.28
CA THR A 16 -1.82 4.25 7.87
C THR A 16 -2.87 3.46 7.13
N ARG A 17 -2.94 2.14 7.36
CA ARG A 17 -3.95 1.28 6.74
C ARG A 17 -5.38 1.66 7.14
N VAL A 18 -5.58 1.99 8.41
CA VAL A 18 -6.87 2.53 8.86
C VAL A 18 -7.26 3.78 8.06
N LEU A 19 -6.33 4.72 7.86
CA LEU A 19 -6.59 5.94 7.10
C LEU A 19 -6.82 5.67 5.60
N SER A 20 -6.07 4.76 4.99
CA SER A 20 -6.24 4.43 3.58
C SER A 20 -7.57 3.77 3.29
N LEU A 21 -7.98 2.78 4.09
CA LEU A 21 -9.29 2.14 3.94
C LEU A 21 -10.43 3.15 4.08
N GLN A 22 -10.31 4.07 5.04
CA GLN A 22 -11.26 5.15 5.22
C GLN A 22 -11.34 6.05 3.98
N MET A 23 -10.21 6.43 3.39
CA MET A 23 -10.24 7.24 2.17
C MET A 23 -10.81 6.47 0.96
N ILE A 24 -10.45 5.19 0.82
CA ILE A 24 -10.93 4.30 -0.24
C ILE A 24 -12.45 4.12 -0.17
N GLU A 25 -12.99 3.85 1.02
CA GLU A 25 -14.43 3.62 1.25
C GLU A 25 -15.30 4.81 0.84
N ARG A 26 -14.72 6.03 0.81
CA ARG A 26 -15.41 7.24 0.37
C ARG A 26 -15.54 7.36 -1.15
N VAL A 27 -15.05 6.40 -1.94
CA VAL A 27 -15.20 6.35 -3.41
C VAL A 27 -16.04 5.14 -3.80
N PRO A 28 -17.24 5.33 -4.39
CA PRO A 28 -18.08 4.25 -4.91
C PRO A 28 -17.34 3.34 -5.88
N HIS A 29 -17.52 2.02 -5.76
CA HIS A 29 -16.81 1.02 -6.58
C HIS A 29 -17.01 1.18 -8.09
N ASP A 30 -18.18 1.66 -8.52
CA ASP A 30 -18.49 1.91 -9.94
C ASP A 30 -17.67 3.08 -10.53
N GLN A 31 -17.07 3.91 -9.69
CA GLN A 31 -16.20 5.03 -10.09
C GLN A 31 -14.70 4.68 -10.05
N TRP A 32 -14.31 3.48 -9.60
CA TRP A 32 -12.90 3.16 -9.34
C TRP A 32 -11.98 3.17 -10.56
N PHE A 33 -12.54 3.02 -11.75
CA PHE A 33 -11.83 2.99 -13.03
C PHE A 33 -11.97 4.31 -13.82
N GLU A 34 -12.70 5.29 -13.28
CA GLU A 34 -12.79 6.61 -13.88
C GLU A 34 -11.46 7.35 -13.73
N MET A 35 -10.98 7.94 -14.83
CA MET A 35 -9.74 8.72 -14.88
C MET A 35 -10.05 10.21 -15.08
N PRO A 36 -10.56 10.92 -14.05
CA PRO A 36 -11.07 12.29 -14.22
C PRO A 36 -9.98 13.29 -14.64
N THR A 37 -8.71 13.01 -14.31
CA THR A 37 -7.53 13.80 -14.73
C THR A 37 -6.84 13.25 -15.97
N GLY A 38 -7.28 12.10 -16.50
CA GLY A 38 -6.63 11.38 -17.60
C GLY A 38 -5.29 10.71 -17.24
N VAL A 39 -4.90 10.68 -15.96
CA VAL A 39 -3.59 10.13 -15.52
C VAL A 39 -3.72 8.79 -14.81
N THR A 40 -4.68 8.66 -13.90
CA THR A 40 -4.82 7.49 -13.01
C THR A 40 -6.25 7.39 -12.49
N HIS A 41 -6.57 6.30 -11.79
CA HIS A 41 -7.86 6.01 -11.17
C HIS A 41 -7.67 5.28 -9.82
N VAL A 42 -8.73 5.17 -9.03
CA VAL A 42 -8.65 4.65 -7.64
C VAL A 42 -8.22 3.18 -7.61
N ALA A 43 -8.73 2.33 -8.51
CA ALA A 43 -8.32 0.93 -8.57
C ALA A 43 -6.80 0.74 -8.77
N TRP A 44 -6.14 1.60 -9.57
CA TRP A 44 -4.70 1.53 -9.75
C TRP A 44 -3.95 1.88 -8.47
N HIS A 45 -4.39 2.91 -7.73
CA HIS A 45 -3.76 3.24 -6.45
C HIS A 45 -3.92 2.12 -5.42
N VAL A 46 -5.09 1.45 -5.36
CA VAL A 46 -5.34 0.31 -4.47
C VAL A 46 -4.46 -0.88 -4.83
N GLY A 47 -4.41 -1.27 -6.11
CA GLY A 47 -3.53 -2.33 -6.60
C GLY A 47 -2.04 -2.00 -6.39
N HIS A 48 -1.65 -0.75 -6.61
CA HIS A 48 -0.27 -0.29 -6.41
C HIS A 48 0.14 -0.37 -4.94
N MET A 49 -0.74 0.04 -4.01
CA MET A 49 -0.47 -0.12 -2.57
C MET A 49 -0.27 -1.58 -2.19
N ALA A 50 -0.98 -2.53 -2.82
CA ALA A 50 -0.81 -3.95 -2.56
C ALA A 50 0.54 -4.47 -3.05
N ILE A 51 0.91 -4.24 -4.32
CA ILE A 51 2.21 -4.68 -4.85
C ILE A 51 3.39 -3.97 -4.15
N ALA A 52 3.25 -2.69 -3.78
CA ALA A 52 4.24 -1.98 -2.99
C ALA A 52 4.35 -2.52 -1.56
N GLY A 53 3.24 -2.92 -0.94
CA GLY A 53 3.21 -3.61 0.35
C GLY A 53 3.98 -4.93 0.32
N TYR A 54 3.79 -5.72 -0.73
CA TYR A 54 4.55 -6.95 -0.94
C TYR A 54 6.04 -6.63 -1.14
N PHE A 55 6.35 -5.71 -2.06
CA PHE A 55 7.72 -5.37 -2.40
C PHE A 55 8.51 -4.81 -1.21
N LEU A 56 8.03 -3.74 -0.58
CA LEU A 56 8.72 -3.06 0.52
C LEU A 56 8.62 -3.82 1.84
N GLY A 57 7.47 -4.46 2.09
CA GLY A 57 7.14 -5.07 3.38
C GLY A 57 7.54 -6.54 3.51
N LEU A 58 7.73 -7.26 2.41
CA LEU A 58 8.07 -8.68 2.40
C LEU A 58 9.31 -8.94 1.55
N LEU A 59 9.28 -8.65 0.25
CA LEU A 59 10.36 -9.01 -0.67
C LEU A 59 11.71 -8.41 -0.27
N LEU A 60 11.78 -7.10 -0.01
CA LEU A 60 13.01 -6.44 0.44
C LEU A 60 13.43 -6.83 1.87
N VAL A 61 12.54 -7.40 2.67
CA VAL A 61 12.81 -7.76 4.07
C VAL A 61 13.33 -9.19 4.20
N ARG A 62 12.75 -10.12 3.44
CA ARG A 62 13.02 -11.56 3.56
C ARG A 62 13.33 -12.29 2.26
N GLY A 63 13.29 -11.59 1.12
CA GLY A 63 13.37 -12.22 -0.20
C GLY A 63 12.08 -12.93 -0.59
N ALA A 64 12.06 -13.45 -1.81
CA ALA A 64 10.92 -14.21 -2.33
C ALA A 64 10.82 -15.57 -1.64
N HIS A 65 9.62 -15.97 -1.24
CA HIS A 65 9.34 -17.31 -0.71
C HIS A 65 8.33 -18.05 -1.60
N ASP A 66 8.39 -19.39 -1.56
CA ASP A 66 7.37 -20.24 -2.17
C ASP A 66 5.99 -19.90 -1.55
N GLY A 67 4.97 -19.71 -2.39
CA GLY A 67 3.61 -19.35 -1.97
C GLY A 67 3.32 -17.85 -1.95
N ASP A 68 4.31 -16.98 -2.21
CA ASP A 68 4.07 -15.53 -2.35
C ASP A 68 3.08 -15.21 -3.49
N GLU A 69 2.97 -16.08 -4.50
CA GLU A 69 1.98 -15.98 -5.57
C GLU A 69 0.52 -16.09 -5.10
N GLU A 70 0.27 -16.71 -3.93
CA GLU A 70 -1.05 -16.76 -3.31
C GLU A 70 -1.40 -15.43 -2.61
N LEU A 71 -0.37 -14.68 -2.19
CA LEU A 71 -0.51 -13.37 -1.54
C LEU A 71 -0.69 -12.24 -2.56
N ILE A 72 0.10 -12.28 -3.65
CA ILE A 72 0.10 -11.25 -4.68
C ILE A 72 0.09 -11.91 -6.06
N PRO A 73 -1.02 -11.80 -6.83
CA PRO A 73 -1.08 -12.40 -8.17
C PRO A 73 0.00 -11.85 -9.09
N GLY A 74 0.57 -12.70 -9.95
CA GLY A 74 1.71 -12.35 -10.79
C GLY A 74 1.46 -11.15 -11.72
N GLU A 75 0.23 -10.99 -12.20
CA GLU A 75 -0.19 -9.88 -13.05
C GLU A 75 -0.14 -8.50 -12.35
N TYR A 76 -0.08 -8.45 -11.01
CA TYR A 76 -0.05 -7.17 -10.29
C TYR A 76 1.20 -6.35 -10.59
N ARG A 77 2.33 -7.01 -10.90
CA ARG A 77 3.54 -6.30 -11.32
C ARG A 77 3.30 -5.52 -12.62
N ASP A 78 2.63 -6.14 -13.59
CA ASP A 78 2.40 -5.53 -14.90
C ASP A 78 1.31 -4.46 -14.85
N LEU A 79 0.24 -4.71 -14.07
CA LEU A 79 -0.90 -3.80 -13.93
C LEU A 79 -0.62 -2.60 -13.03
N PHE A 80 0.17 -2.78 -11.96
CA PHE A 80 0.32 -1.80 -10.89
C PHE A 80 1.76 -1.48 -10.53
N GLY A 81 2.76 -2.23 -11.01
CA GLY A 81 4.17 -2.00 -10.68
C GLY A 81 4.79 -0.80 -11.40
N TYR A 82 6.08 -0.58 -11.16
CA TYR A 82 6.86 0.45 -11.86
C TYR A 82 6.79 0.28 -13.37
N GLY A 83 6.48 1.38 -14.08
CA GLY A 83 6.38 1.38 -15.55
C GLY A 83 5.03 0.93 -16.11
N SER A 84 4.10 0.47 -15.26
CA SER A 84 2.73 0.13 -15.68
C SER A 84 2.04 1.34 -16.34
N GLN A 85 1.19 1.06 -17.33
CA GLN A 85 0.42 2.07 -18.05
C GLN A 85 -1.04 1.97 -17.62
N VAL A 86 -1.59 3.04 -17.07
CA VAL A 86 -2.96 3.03 -16.52
C VAL A 86 -3.98 3.10 -17.65
N SER A 87 -4.95 2.17 -17.64
CA SER A 87 -6.08 2.11 -18.55
C SER A 87 -7.36 2.55 -17.84
N GLY A 88 -8.29 3.18 -18.57
CA GLY A 88 -9.63 3.48 -18.05
C GLY A 88 -10.62 2.33 -18.24
N ALA A 89 -10.22 1.24 -18.89
CA ALA A 89 -11.11 0.12 -19.16
C ALA A 89 -11.13 -0.84 -17.95
N ALA A 90 -12.27 -0.88 -17.25
CA ALA A 90 -12.45 -1.73 -16.07
C ALA A 90 -12.17 -3.23 -16.32
N ALA A 91 -12.34 -3.70 -17.56
CA ALA A 91 -12.07 -5.09 -17.93
C ALA A 91 -10.57 -5.47 -17.90
N ASP A 92 -9.67 -4.48 -17.85
CA ASP A 92 -8.23 -4.70 -17.79
C ASP A 92 -7.74 -4.99 -16.36
N TYR A 93 -8.61 -4.87 -15.36
CA TYR A 93 -8.26 -4.93 -13.94
C TYR A 93 -9.10 -5.93 -13.14
N PRO A 94 -8.59 -6.43 -12.00
CA PRO A 94 -9.39 -7.12 -11.01
C PRO A 94 -10.52 -6.25 -10.46
N SER A 95 -11.57 -6.87 -9.92
CA SER A 95 -12.69 -6.14 -9.37
C SER A 95 -12.31 -5.38 -8.08
N PRO A 96 -13.01 -4.28 -7.70
CA PRO A 96 -12.74 -3.57 -6.46
C PRO A 96 -12.69 -4.47 -5.20
N PRO A 97 -13.61 -5.44 -5.01
CA PRO A 97 -13.48 -6.40 -3.90
C PRO A 97 -12.21 -7.26 -3.96
N ASP A 98 -11.79 -7.73 -5.14
CA ASP A 98 -10.57 -8.54 -5.27
C ASP A 98 -9.32 -7.71 -4.95
N LEU A 99 -9.26 -6.46 -5.42
CA LEU A 99 -8.19 -5.52 -5.10
C LEU A 99 -8.08 -5.28 -3.60
N LEU A 100 -9.21 -5.10 -2.91
CA LEU A 100 -9.25 -4.95 -1.45
C LEU A 100 -8.79 -6.22 -0.73
N SER A 101 -9.18 -7.40 -1.23
CA SER A 101 -8.79 -8.68 -0.65
C SER A 101 -7.28 -8.89 -0.70
N VAL A 102 -6.66 -8.59 -1.85
CA VAL A 102 -5.19 -8.70 -2.01
C VAL A 102 -4.48 -7.65 -1.16
N LEU A 103 -4.96 -6.41 -1.15
CA LEU A 103 -4.42 -5.34 -0.30
C LEU A 103 -4.44 -5.72 1.20
N ALA A 104 -5.53 -6.33 1.66
CA ALA A 104 -5.66 -6.82 3.04
C ALA A 104 -4.69 -7.98 3.33
N SER A 105 -4.66 -9.00 2.47
CA SER A 105 -3.84 -10.20 2.64
C SER A 105 -2.35 -9.86 2.74
N VAL A 106 -1.85 -9.01 1.83
CA VAL A 106 -0.46 -8.54 1.86
C VAL A 106 -0.14 -7.82 3.17
N HIS A 107 -1.02 -6.92 3.62
CA HIS A 107 -0.79 -6.16 4.84
C HIS A 107 -0.80 -7.02 6.10
N GLU A 108 -1.73 -7.96 6.19
CA GLU A 108 -1.78 -8.93 7.28
C GLU A 108 -0.51 -9.77 7.35
N GLN A 109 0.01 -10.21 6.19
CA GLN A 109 1.26 -10.93 6.10
C GLN A 109 2.45 -10.06 6.53
N THR A 110 2.55 -8.83 6.03
CA THR A 110 3.61 -7.86 6.44
C THR A 110 3.62 -7.65 7.95
N LEU A 111 2.46 -7.43 8.58
CA LEU A 111 2.36 -7.24 10.03
C LEU A 111 2.70 -8.52 10.80
N THR A 112 2.24 -9.67 10.32
CA THR A 112 2.52 -10.98 10.95
C THR A 112 4.01 -11.24 10.99
N GLU A 113 4.69 -11.09 9.85
CA GLU A 113 6.13 -11.32 9.76
C GLU A 113 6.93 -10.26 10.52
N THR A 114 6.56 -8.98 10.41
CA THR A 114 7.23 -7.89 11.14
C THR A 114 7.16 -8.10 12.65
N ARG A 115 6.02 -8.59 13.17
CA ARG A 115 5.88 -8.90 14.61
C ARG A 115 6.75 -10.08 15.05
N ALA A 116 6.86 -11.11 14.20
CA ALA A 116 7.63 -12.32 14.49
C ALA A 116 9.15 -12.10 14.35
N MET A 117 9.56 -11.14 13.52
CA MET A 117 10.96 -10.83 13.25
C MET A 117 11.69 -10.29 14.50
N PRO A 118 12.91 -10.76 14.81
CA PRO A 118 13.77 -10.18 15.86
C PRO A 118 14.10 -8.71 15.57
N ASP A 119 14.26 -7.90 16.62
CA ASP A 119 14.48 -6.45 16.46
C ASP A 119 15.81 -6.16 15.74
N GLU A 120 16.83 -7.00 15.94
CA GLU A 120 18.16 -6.84 15.36
C GLU A 120 18.14 -6.98 13.82
N VAL A 121 17.15 -7.68 13.26
CA VAL A 121 17.00 -7.85 11.81
C VAL A 121 16.63 -6.53 11.14
N LEU A 122 16.06 -5.56 11.87
CA LEU A 122 15.75 -4.23 11.31
C LEU A 122 17.00 -3.48 10.85
N ASP A 123 18.15 -3.74 11.47
CA ASP A 123 19.43 -3.12 11.14
C ASP A 123 20.20 -3.89 10.04
N GLU A 124 19.64 -4.97 9.49
CA GLU A 124 20.23 -5.69 8.36
C GLU A 124 19.91 -4.99 7.03
N SER A 125 20.78 -5.18 6.04
CA SER A 125 20.52 -4.74 4.67
C SER A 125 19.29 -5.40 4.08
N VAL A 126 18.53 -4.65 3.27
CA VAL A 126 17.45 -5.23 2.47
C VAL A 126 17.97 -6.26 1.48
N VAL A 127 17.07 -7.14 1.04
CA VAL A 127 17.34 -8.17 0.04
C VAL A 127 17.06 -7.62 -1.36
N PHE A 128 18.02 -7.77 -2.26
CA PHE A 128 17.86 -7.45 -3.69
C PHE A 128 18.14 -8.71 -4.52
N ASP A 129 17.07 -9.34 -5.01
CA ASP A 129 17.15 -10.54 -5.85
C ASP A 129 17.18 -10.22 -7.36
N ASP A 130 16.98 -8.95 -7.74
CA ASP A 130 17.00 -8.49 -9.13
C ASP A 130 18.35 -7.83 -9.46
N PRO A 131 19.14 -8.36 -10.42
CA PRO A 131 20.41 -7.77 -10.83
C PRO A 131 20.29 -6.35 -11.41
N GLN A 132 19.09 -5.94 -11.85
CA GLN A 132 18.82 -4.61 -12.40
C GLN A 132 18.35 -3.61 -11.33
N PHE A 133 18.06 -4.08 -10.11
CA PHE A 133 17.61 -3.25 -9.00
C PHE A 133 18.36 -3.66 -7.72
N ASP A 134 19.54 -3.09 -7.55
CA ASP A 134 20.50 -3.45 -6.49
C ASP A 134 20.55 -2.44 -5.31
N HIS A 135 19.76 -1.37 -5.36
CA HIS A 135 19.60 -0.40 -4.28
C HIS A 135 18.26 0.36 -4.37
N HIS A 136 17.74 0.82 -3.23
CA HIS A 136 16.63 1.78 -3.17
C HIS A 136 17.18 3.18 -2.81
N PRO A 137 16.75 4.27 -3.47
CA PRO A 137 17.38 5.58 -3.32
C PRO A 137 17.16 6.27 -1.96
N ILE A 138 16.35 5.68 -1.07
CA ILE A 138 15.92 6.31 0.20
C ILE A 138 16.43 5.55 1.44
N PHE A 139 16.66 4.24 1.33
CA PHE A 139 17.01 3.39 2.47
C PHE A 139 17.87 2.21 2.02
N ASP A 140 18.69 1.71 2.94
CA ASP A 140 19.53 0.51 2.73
C ASP A 140 19.12 -0.65 3.66
N LEU A 141 18.39 -0.37 4.73
CA LEU A 141 18.10 -1.31 5.82
C LEU A 141 16.63 -1.73 5.86
N LYS A 142 16.37 -2.95 6.34
CA LYS A 142 15.03 -3.54 6.42
C LYS A 142 14.05 -2.69 7.22
N GLY A 143 14.49 -2.12 8.34
CA GLY A 143 13.69 -1.19 9.13
C GLY A 143 13.28 0.06 8.33
N GLY A 144 14.21 0.61 7.53
CA GLY A 144 13.94 1.74 6.65
C GLY A 144 12.92 1.42 5.54
N SER A 145 12.96 0.20 4.97
CA SER A 145 11.96 -0.27 4.01
C SER A 145 10.56 -0.29 4.61
N LEU A 146 10.42 -0.82 5.84
CA LEU A 146 9.14 -0.89 6.54
C LEU A 146 8.60 0.48 6.97
N GLU A 147 9.46 1.40 7.41
CA GLU A 147 9.07 2.79 7.67
C GLU A 147 8.62 3.49 6.38
N TRP A 148 9.37 3.29 5.29
CA TRP A 148 9.05 3.88 3.99
C TRP A 148 7.71 3.39 3.45
N LEU A 149 7.35 2.13 3.68
CA LEU A 149 6.04 1.60 3.28
C LEU A 149 4.87 2.43 3.84
N ALA A 150 4.92 2.83 5.12
CA ALA A 150 3.88 3.68 5.71
C ALA A 150 3.84 5.09 5.07
N PHE A 151 5.00 5.67 4.76
CA PHE A 151 5.07 6.97 4.08
C PHE A 151 4.59 6.89 2.63
N HIS A 152 4.95 5.82 1.93
CA HIS A 152 4.53 5.52 0.58
C HIS A 152 3.00 5.41 0.49
N GLU A 153 2.37 4.66 1.40
CA GLU A 153 0.91 4.54 1.44
C GLU A 153 0.21 5.90 1.70
N HIS A 154 0.80 6.80 2.49
CA HIS A 154 0.28 8.18 2.66
C HIS A 154 0.27 9.00 1.37
N ILE A 155 1.21 8.79 0.46
CA ILE A 155 1.21 9.44 -0.86
C ILE A 155 -0.05 9.02 -1.64
N HIS A 156 -0.35 7.72 -1.62
CA HIS A 156 -1.53 7.16 -2.29
C HIS A 156 -2.84 7.61 -1.63
N ILE A 157 -2.89 7.74 -0.30
CA ILE A 157 -4.02 8.35 0.40
C ILE A 157 -4.31 9.77 -0.14
N GLY A 158 -3.26 10.58 -0.30
CA GLY A 158 -3.38 11.92 -0.87
C GLY A 158 -3.94 11.91 -2.30
N SER A 159 -3.42 11.02 -3.15
CA SER A 159 -3.90 10.86 -4.53
C SER A 159 -5.37 10.42 -4.60
N ILE A 160 -5.78 9.44 -3.79
CA ILE A 160 -7.18 9.00 -3.73
C ILE A 160 -8.08 10.14 -3.22
N GLY A 161 -7.63 10.91 -2.22
CA GLY A 161 -8.35 12.09 -1.73
C GLY A 161 -8.57 13.15 -2.81
N LEU A 162 -7.58 13.37 -3.69
CA LEU A 162 -7.71 14.24 -4.86
C LEU A 162 -8.69 13.65 -5.88
N LEU A 163 -8.52 12.40 -6.29
CA LEU A 163 -9.40 11.74 -7.26
C LEU A 163 -10.86 11.76 -6.81
N ARG A 164 -11.11 11.49 -5.53
CA ARG A 164 -12.44 11.58 -4.92
C ARG A 164 -13.09 12.96 -5.15
N ARG A 165 -12.33 14.05 -5.06
CA ARG A 165 -12.83 15.40 -5.30
C ARG A 165 -13.10 15.67 -6.78
N GLU A 166 -12.23 15.18 -7.65
CA GLU A 166 -12.41 15.24 -9.10
C GLU A 166 -13.62 14.44 -9.58
N LEU A 167 -13.95 13.33 -8.90
CA LEU A 167 -15.16 12.52 -9.11
C LEU A 167 -16.44 13.17 -8.54
N GLY A 168 -16.34 14.37 -7.97
CA GLY A 168 -17.49 15.18 -7.53
C GLY A 168 -17.94 14.94 -6.09
N ALA A 169 -17.26 14.11 -5.30
CA ALA A 169 -17.61 13.93 -3.88
C ALA A 169 -17.34 15.22 -3.09
N ALA A 170 -18.16 15.52 -2.08
CA ALA A 170 -18.04 16.70 -1.19
C ALA A 170 -16.67 16.76 -0.46
N PRO A 171 -16.27 17.87 0.20
CA PRO A 171 -15.13 17.85 1.10
C PRO A 171 -15.30 16.82 2.23
N VAL A 172 -14.20 16.37 2.84
CA VAL A 172 -14.28 15.53 4.04
C VAL A 172 -14.45 16.44 5.25
N GLU A 173 -15.55 16.27 5.99
CA GLU A 173 -15.90 17.09 7.15
C GLU A 173 -15.47 16.42 8.46
N TYR A 174 -14.16 16.35 8.71
CA TYR A 174 -13.60 15.69 9.90
C TYR A 174 -14.14 16.23 11.24
N LEU A 175 -14.53 17.51 11.29
CA LEU A 175 -15.14 18.09 12.49
C LEU A 175 -16.52 17.48 12.78
N GLU A 176 -17.29 17.16 11.74
CA GLU A 176 -18.58 16.50 11.89
C GLU A 176 -18.40 15.04 12.32
N GLU A 177 -17.48 14.32 11.68
CA GLU A 177 -17.13 12.94 12.06
C GLU A 177 -16.65 12.86 13.52
N SER A 178 -15.81 13.82 13.94
CA SER A 178 -15.32 13.96 15.31
C SER A 178 -16.46 14.28 16.30
N ARG A 179 -17.35 15.21 15.97
CA ARG A 179 -18.54 15.53 16.79
C ARG A 179 -19.50 14.35 16.92
N ALA A 180 -19.60 13.51 15.89
CA ALA A 180 -20.36 12.27 15.92
C ALA A 180 -19.68 11.16 16.75
N GLY A 181 -18.46 11.39 17.24
CA GLY A 181 -17.70 10.41 18.02
C GLY A 181 -17.09 9.30 17.18
N THR A 182 -16.98 9.50 15.87
CA THR A 182 -16.40 8.52 14.93
C THR A 182 -14.95 8.25 15.29
N LYS A 183 -14.59 6.97 15.42
CA LYS A 183 -13.20 6.54 15.61
C LYS A 183 -12.88 5.50 14.54
N PHE A 184 -11.88 5.81 13.73
CA PHE A 184 -11.30 4.85 12.80
C PHE A 184 -10.36 3.94 13.59
N VAL A 185 -10.71 2.66 13.65
CA VAL A 185 -9.97 1.60 14.33
C VAL A 185 -9.52 0.55 13.33
#